data_AF-A0A967EKJ0-F1
#
_entry.id   AF-A0A967EKJ0-F1
#
_cell.length_a   1.000
_cell.length_b   1.000
_cell.length_c   1.000
_cell.angle_alpha   90.00
_cell.angle_beta   90.00
_cell.angle_gamma   90.00
#
_symmetry.space_group_name_H-M   'P 1'
#
loop_
_entity.id
_entity.type
_entity.pdbx_description
1 polymer ?
#
loop_
_entity_poly.entity_id
_entity_poly.type
_entity_poly.pdbx_seq_one_letter_code
_entity_poly.pdbx_strand_id
1 'polypeptide(L)'
;MINSLVKLLSKIKFVKYSVGGILSYILNISVTFLLTNIFSLYYLYSYLIAYSIVLIFNFIFAMKIIFSVKGKTVNRFFRFIIFI
;
A
#
# COMPACT_ATOMS: atom_id res chain seq x y z
N MET A 1 28.78 -3.79 -4.88
CA MET A 1 28.24 -5.08 -4.35
C MET A 1 26.77 -4.96 -3.91
N ILE A 2 26.36 -3.89 -3.22
CA ILE A 2 24.96 -3.65 -2.80
C ILE A 2 23.96 -3.63 -3.98
N ASN A 3 24.29 -2.97 -5.09
CA ASN A 3 23.34 -2.85 -6.21
C ASN A 3 23.01 -4.18 -6.91
N SER A 4 23.88 -5.19 -6.87
CA SER A 4 23.58 -6.49 -7.49
C SER A 4 22.65 -7.33 -6.61
N LEU A 5 22.83 -7.29 -5.28
CA LEU A 5 21.96 -7.95 -4.31
C LEU A 5 20.54 -7.35 -4.33
N VAL A 6 20.43 -6.02 -4.37
CA VAL A 6 19.13 -5.34 -4.53
C VAL A 6 18.46 -5.77 -5.84
N LYS A 7 19.23 -5.90 -6.93
CA LYS A 7 18.70 -6.34 -8.22
C LYS A 7 18.25 -7.82 -8.19
N LEU A 8 18.95 -8.68 -7.46
CA LEU A 8 18.63 -10.11 -7.31
C LEU A 8 17.42 -10.33 -6.37
N LEU A 9 17.36 -9.60 -5.25
CA LEU A 9 16.18 -9.52 -4.38
C LEU A 9 14.97 -8.96 -5.15
N SER A 10 15.18 -7.98 -6.04
CA SER A 10 14.12 -7.43 -6.88
C SER A 10 13.55 -8.44 -7.90
N LYS A 11 14.26 -9.54 -8.21
CA LYS A 11 13.72 -10.63 -9.03
C LYS A 11 12.71 -11.48 -8.25
N ILE A 12 12.85 -11.54 -6.93
CA ILE A 12 11.93 -12.27 -6.05
C ILE A 12 10.74 -11.35 -5.76
N LYS A 13 9.57 -11.64 -6.36
CA LYS A 13 8.33 -10.85 -6.21
C LYS A 13 7.96 -10.59 -4.73
N PHE A 14 8.31 -11.52 -3.85
CA PHE A 14 8.10 -11.43 -2.40
C PHE A 14 8.83 -10.22 -1.77
N VAL A 15 10.08 -9.95 -2.16
CA VAL A 15 10.85 -8.83 -1.58
C VAL A 15 10.22 -7.49 -1.99
N LYS A 16 9.79 -7.37 -3.25
CA LYS A 16 9.05 -6.18 -3.72
C LYS A 16 7.73 -6.00 -2.98
N TYR A 17 7.06 -7.10 -2.63
CA TYR A 17 5.85 -7.08 -1.80
C TYR A 17 6.13 -6.61 -0.38
N SER A 18 7.17 -7.15 0.28
CA SER A 18 7.56 -6.73 1.62
C SER A 18 7.93 -5.25 1.69
N VAL A 19 8.64 -4.73 0.69
CA VAL A 19 8.96 -3.28 0.61
C VAL A 19 7.70 -2.44 0.46
N GLY A 20 6.74 -2.87 -0.38
CA GLY A 20 5.44 -2.21 -0.49
C GLY A 20 4.64 -2.24 0.82
N GLY A 21 4.72 -3.35 1.57
CA GLY A 21 4.12 -3.48 2.90
C GLY A 21 4.71 -2.51 3.92
N ILE A 22 6.04 -2.37 3.97
CA ILE A 22 6.74 -1.43 4.86
C ILE A 22 6.33 0.02 4.52
N LEU A 23 6.29 0.37 3.24
CA LEU A 23 5.82 1.69 2.79
C LEU A 23 4.37 1.96 3.20
N SER A 24 3.51 0.94 3.07
CA SER A 24 2.10 1.02 3.45
C SER A 24 1.93 1.20 4.97
N TYR A 25 2.77 0.56 5.77
CA TYR A 25 2.79 0.71 7.22
C TYR A 25 3.21 2.13 7.64
N ILE A 26 4.27 2.67 7.04
CA ILE A 26 4.71 4.05 7.28
C ILE A 26 3.60 5.05 6.91
N LEU A 27 2.94 4.83 5.77
CA LEU A 27 1.78 5.64 5.36
C LEU A 27 0.64 5.55 6.37
N ASN A 28 0.34 4.38 6.91
CA ASN A 28 -0.72 4.22 7.92
C ASN A 28 -0.46 5.07 9.16
N ILE A 29 0.76 4.99 9.71
CA ILE A 29 1.14 5.78 10.88
C ILE A 29 1.06 7.27 10.56
N SER A 30 1.60 7.68 9.40
CA SER A 30 1.64 9.08 8.99
C SER A 30 0.24 9.67 8.81
N VAL A 31 -0.65 8.95 8.13
CA VAL A 31 -2.03 9.36 7.89
C VAL A 31 -2.81 9.39 9.21
N THR A 32 -2.70 8.35 10.03
CA THR A 32 -3.37 8.31 11.35
C THR A 32 -2.94 9.49 12.22
N PHE A 33 -1.63 9.78 12.27
CA PHE A 33 -1.07 10.90 13.03
C PHE A 33 -1.57 12.26 12.53
N LEU A 34 -1.63 12.45 11.21
CA LEU A 34 -2.17 13.68 10.60
C LEU A 34 -3.66 13.84 10.92
N LEU A 35 -4.45 12.77 10.83
CA LEU A 35 -5.89 12.81 11.14
C LEU A 35 -6.15 13.10 12.61
N THR A 36 -5.40 12.49 13.53
CA THR A 36 -5.56 12.76 14.97
C THR A 36 -5.16 14.17 15.38
N ASN A 37 -4.13 14.75 14.76
CA ASN A 37 -3.65 16.08 15.13
C ASN A 37 -4.39 17.23 14.44
N ILE A 38 -4.77 17.07 13.17
CA ILE A 38 -5.39 18.14 12.38
C ILE A 38 -6.90 18.17 12.58
N PHE A 39 -7.53 17.00 12.67
CA PHE A 39 -8.99 16.89 12.76
C PHE A 39 -9.50 16.56 14.17
N SER A 40 -8.60 16.32 15.15
CA SER A 40 -8.93 15.87 16.50
C SER A 40 -9.94 14.71 16.53
N LEU A 41 -9.94 13.89 15.47
CA LEU A 41 -10.85 12.78 15.32
C LEU A 41 -10.45 11.67 16.31
N TYR A 42 -11.47 11.05 16.91
CA TYR A 42 -11.28 9.92 17.80
C TYR A 42 -10.43 8.84 17.12
N TYR A 43 -9.45 8.31 17.84
CA TYR A 43 -8.39 7.49 17.28
C TYR A 43 -8.92 6.30 16.45
N LEU A 44 -10.04 5.68 16.85
CA LEU A 44 -10.67 4.58 16.11
C LEU A 44 -11.12 4.99 14.70
N TYR A 45 -11.77 6.15 14.57
CA TYR A 45 -12.24 6.62 13.26
C TYR A 45 -11.07 6.99 12.36
N SER A 46 -10.06 7.69 12.92
CA SER A 46 -8.82 7.99 12.20
C SER A 46 -8.13 6.72 11.70
N TYR A 47 -8.08 5.69 12.54
CA TYR A 47 -7.49 4.41 12.19
C TYR A 47 -8.28 3.68 11.09
N LEU A 48 -9.62 3.66 11.15
CA LEU A 48 -10.45 3.06 10.09
C LEU A 48 -10.24 3.73 8.73
N ILE A 49 -10.20 5.07 8.71
CA ILE A 49 -10.00 5.84 7.48
C ILE A 49 -8.57 5.61 6.95
N ALA A 50 -7.57 5.71 7.81
CA ALA A 50 -6.17 5.48 7.44
C ALA A 50 -5.97 4.07 6.88
N TYR A 51 -6.53 3.05 7.55
CA TYR A 51 -6.42 1.66 7.11
C TYR A 51 -7.07 1.45 5.74
N SER A 52 -8.25 2.06 5.50
CA SER A 52 -8.94 1.98 4.21
C SER A 52 -8.10 2.58 3.08
N ILE A 53 -7.50 3.75 3.28
CA ILE A 53 -6.62 4.41 2.31
C ILE A 53 -5.37 3.57 2.04
N VAL A 54 -4.77 3.02 3.10
CA VAL A 54 -3.56 2.18 3.02
C VAL A 54 -3.84 0.88 2.25
N LEU A 55 -5.03 0.29 2.42
CA LEU A 55 -5.45 -0.92 1.70
C LEU A 55 -5.51 -0.66 0.19
N ILE A 56 -6.14 0.46 -0.21
CA ILE A 56 -6.21 0.89 -1.62
C ILE A 56 -4.79 1.13 -2.17
N PHE A 57 -3.95 1.85 -1.42
CA PHE A 57 -2.58 2.14 -1.82
C PHE A 57 -1.76 0.87 -2.02
N ASN A 58 -1.80 -0.05 -1.05
CA ASN A 58 -1.07 -1.32 -1.11
C ASN A 58 -1.50 -2.14 -2.34
N PHE A 59 -2.80 -2.21 -2.62
CA PHE A 59 -3.31 -2.88 -3.81
C PHE A 59 -2.79 -2.27 -5.12
N ILE A 60 -2.84 -0.94 -5.24
CA ILE A 60 -2.33 -0.23 -6.43
C ILE A 60 -0.82 -0.43 -6.57
N PHE A 61 -0.09 -0.33 -5.47
CA PHE A 61 1.35 -0.53 -5.42
C PHE A 61 1.71 -1.95 -5.88
N ALA A 62 1.02 -2.97 -5.36
CA ALA A 62 1.23 -4.35 -5.74
C ALA A 62 0.96 -4.56 -7.25
N MET A 63 -0.18 -4.10 -7.77
CA MET A 63 -0.50 -4.25 -9.20
C MET A 63 0.53 -3.57 -10.11
N LYS A 64 0.94 -2.35 -9.78
CA LYS A 64 1.76 -1.52 -10.66
C LYS A 64 3.24 -1.88 -10.59
N ILE A 65 3.78 -2.11 -9.39
CA ILE A 65 5.23 -2.29 -9.18
C ILE A 65 5.62 -3.77 -9.17
N ILE A 66 4.82 -4.63 -8.53
CA ILE A 66 5.19 -6.05 -8.37
C ILE A 66 4.77 -6.83 -9.60
N PHE A 67 3.54 -6.63 -10.05
CA PHE A 67 2.98 -7.37 -11.17
C PHE A 67 3.12 -6.67 -12.52
N SER A 68 3.60 -5.40 -12.54
CA SER A 68 3.79 -4.61 -13.78
C SER A 68 2.60 -4.70 -14.74
N VAL A 69 1.39 -4.71 -14.18
CA VAL A 69 0.16 -4.84 -14.96
C VAL A 69 -0.04 -3.56 -15.76
N LYS A 70 0.01 -3.66 -17.09
CA LYS A 70 -0.38 -2.57 -18.00
C LYS A 70 -1.92 -2.61 -18.19
N GLY A 71 -2.64 -1.56 -17.77
CA GLY A 71 -4.10 -1.46 -17.93
C GLY A 71 -4.80 -0.52 -16.92
N LYS A 72 -6.14 -0.45 -16.96
CA LYS A 72 -6.97 0.37 -16.03
C LYS A 72 -7.01 -0.26 -14.62
N THR A 73 -6.14 0.18 -13.72
CA THR A 73 -6.04 -0.32 -12.33
C THR A 73 -7.32 -0.15 -11.53
N VAL A 74 -8.04 0.95 -11.72
CA VAL A 74 -9.24 1.31 -10.94
C VAL A 74 -10.39 0.32 -11.15
N ASN A 75 -10.69 -0.08 -12.39
CA ASN A 75 -11.73 -1.09 -12.67
C ASN A 75 -11.43 -2.46 -12.06
N ARG A 76 -10.15 -2.81 -11.83
CA ARG A 76 -9.79 -4.08 -11.19
C ARG A 76 -9.93 -4.03 -9.68
N PHE A 77 -9.66 -2.87 -9.08
CA PHE A 77 -9.90 -2.66 -7.65
C PHE A 77 -11.39 -2.78 -7.29
N PHE A 78 -12.27 -2.16 -8.08
CA PHE A 78 -13.72 -2.32 -7.89
C PHE A 78 -14.20 -3.76 -8.09
N ARG A 79 -13.62 -4.50 -9.04
CA ARG A 79 -13.91 -5.95 -9.17
C ARG A 79 -13.45 -6.73 -7.95
N PHE A 80 -12.30 -6.40 -7.37
CA PHE A 80 -11.83 -7.05 -6.15
C PHE A 80 -12.79 -6.80 -4.97
N ILE A 81 -13.28 -5.58 -4.80
CA ILE A 81 -14.26 -5.24 -3.76
C ILE A 81 -15.61 -5.92 -3.99
N ILE A 82 -16.07 -6.06 -5.23
CA ILE A 82 -17.35 -6.71 -5.54
C ILE A 82 -17.32 -8.23 -5.32
N PHE A 83 -16.14 -8.84 -5.47
CA PHE A 83 -15.95 -10.29 -5.33
C PHE A 83 -15.49 -10.71 -3.92
N ILE A 84 -15.16 -9.77 -3.02
CA ILE A 84 -14.87 -10.04 -1.60
C ILE A 84 -16.17 -10.17 -0.82
#